data_AF-X8DTN8-F1
#
_entry.id   AF-X8DTN8-F1
#
_cell.length_a   1.000
_cell.length_b   1.000
_cell.length_c   1.000
_cell.angle_alpha   90.00
_cell.angle_beta   90.00
_cell.angle_gamma   90.00
#
_symmetry.space_group_name_H-M   'P 1'
#
loop_
_entity.id
_entity.type
_entity.pdbx_description
1 polymer ?
#
loop_
_entity_poly.entity_id
_entity_poly.type
_entity_poly.pdbx_seq_one_letter_code
_entity_poly.pdbx_strand_id
1 'polypeptide(L)'
;MDASRGDLIASLDVPDPVSELDGTVCWLADKPLKAGARLLLKHGTRTVPAIIGALVERFDEQNLSADPAPESLELNDIGQISIRLAEAISVDEYVDDRTAGSFLLIDPSSGNTLAAGLVGNALRAVELNRA
;
A
#
# COMPACT_ATOMS: atom_id res chain seq x y z
N MET A 1 -20.09 30.49 -17.38
CA MET A 1 -19.01 29.60 -16.94
C MET A 1 -19.03 29.62 -15.42
N ASP A 2 -19.42 28.49 -14.84
CA ASP A 2 -19.56 28.32 -13.39
C ASP A 2 -18.46 27.34 -12.98
N ALA A 3 -17.38 27.88 -12.40
CA ALA A 3 -16.27 27.08 -11.91
C ALA A 3 -16.59 26.71 -10.46
N SER A 4 -16.96 25.45 -10.26
CA SER A 4 -17.16 24.89 -8.91
C SER A 4 -15.83 24.75 -8.20
N ARG A 5 -15.83 25.07 -6.90
CA ARG A 5 -14.67 24.97 -6.02
C ARG A 5 -14.27 23.49 -5.89
N GLY A 6 -13.16 23.10 -6.50
CA GLY A 6 -12.68 21.72 -6.57
C GLY A 6 -11.71 21.42 -7.70
N ASP A 7 -11.53 22.34 -8.66
CA ASP A 7 -10.52 22.19 -9.70
C ASP A 7 -9.11 22.21 -9.11
N LEU A 8 -8.53 21.02 -8.97
CA LEU A 8 -7.10 20.81 -8.96
C LEU A 8 -6.58 21.27 -10.33
N ILE A 9 -5.80 22.35 -10.34
CA ILE A 9 -4.98 22.72 -11.50
C ILE A 9 -3.91 21.62 -11.63
N ALA A 10 -4.26 20.56 -12.36
CA ALA A 10 -3.35 19.46 -12.63
C ALA A 10 -2.31 19.90 -13.65
N SER A 11 -1.04 19.74 -13.27
CA SER A 11 0.04 19.57 -14.24
C SER A 11 -0.34 18.43 -15.20
N LEU A 12 0.06 18.53 -16.48
CA LEU A 12 -0.39 17.65 -17.57
C LEU A 12 0.00 16.16 -17.45
N ASP A 13 0.68 15.75 -16.37
CA ASP A 13 1.05 14.36 -16.08
C ASP A 13 0.24 13.85 -14.88
N VAL A 14 -0.94 13.29 -15.15
CA VAL A 14 -1.67 12.48 -14.17
C VAL A 14 -1.23 11.03 -14.38
N PRO A 15 -0.75 10.32 -13.33
CA PRO A 15 -0.37 8.92 -13.46
C PRO A 15 -1.54 8.06 -13.95
N ASP A 16 -1.22 7.12 -14.85
CA ASP A 16 -2.20 6.16 -15.34
C ASP A 16 -2.78 5.35 -14.17
N PRO A 17 -4.11 5.15 -14.13
CA PRO A 17 -4.74 4.40 -13.06
C PRO A 17 -4.37 2.92 -13.15
N VAL A 18 -3.95 2.33 -12.02
CA VAL A 18 -3.54 0.93 -11.93
C VAL A 18 -4.55 0.12 -11.13
N SER A 19 -4.77 -1.13 -11.53
CA SER A 19 -5.59 -2.11 -10.82
C SER A 19 -4.77 -3.15 -10.06
N GLU A 20 -3.46 -3.19 -10.28
CA GLU A 20 -2.52 -4.03 -9.55
C GLU A 20 -1.33 -3.17 -9.12
N LEU A 21 -0.89 -3.33 -7.88
CA LEU A 21 0.25 -2.62 -7.33
C LEU A 21 0.92 -3.46 -6.24
N ASP A 22 2.20 -3.19 -6.01
CA ASP A 22 2.90 -3.67 -4.82
C ASP A 22 2.90 -2.59 -3.74
N GLY A 23 2.97 -3.01 -2.48
CA GLY A 23 3.06 -2.10 -1.36
C GLY A 23 3.87 -2.69 -0.21
N THR A 24 4.58 -1.83 0.49
CA THR A 24 5.20 -2.13 1.77
C THR A 24 4.23 -1.76 2.88
N VAL A 25 3.85 -2.72 3.72
CA VAL A 25 2.87 -2.52 4.79
C VAL A 25 3.45 -2.83 6.15
N CYS A 26 2.95 -2.14 7.17
CA CYS A 26 3.06 -2.53 8.57
C CYS A 26 1.70 -3.08 9.02
N TRP A 27 1.66 -4.35 9.41
CA TRP A 27 0.45 -5.02 9.84
C TRP A 27 0.12 -4.71 11.29
N LEU A 28 -1.13 -4.32 11.57
CA LEU A 28 -1.55 -3.75 12.86
C LEU A 28 -2.63 -4.58 13.56
N ALA A 29 -3.05 -5.71 12.98
CA ALA A 29 -4.13 -6.52 13.51
C ALA A 29 -3.64 -7.83 14.14
N ASP A 30 -4.27 -8.26 15.23
CA ASP A 30 -3.98 -9.55 15.88
C ASP A 30 -4.28 -10.76 14.97
N LYS A 31 -5.24 -10.60 14.04
CA LYS A 31 -5.52 -11.63 13.04
C LYS A 31 -4.44 -11.58 11.96
N PRO A 32 -3.73 -12.69 11.69
CA PRO A 32 -2.66 -12.68 10.68
C PRO A 32 -3.19 -12.35 9.29
N LEU A 33 -2.43 -11.54 8.54
CA LEU A 33 -2.65 -11.33 7.12
C LEU A 33 -2.23 -12.57 6.34
N LYS A 34 -3.05 -13.00 5.39
CA LYS A 34 -2.73 -14.09 4.46
C LYS A 34 -3.05 -13.68 3.02
N ALA A 35 -2.38 -14.32 2.07
CA ALA A 35 -2.75 -14.26 0.66
C ALA A 35 -4.25 -14.59 0.46
N GLY A 36 -4.89 -13.87 -0.45
CA GLY A 36 -6.33 -13.95 -0.72
C GLY A 36 -7.22 -13.16 0.24
N ALA A 37 -6.66 -12.48 1.24
CA ALA A 37 -7.44 -11.62 2.13
C ALA A 37 -8.17 -10.51 1.35
N ARG A 38 -9.46 -10.33 1.64
CA ARG A 38 -10.32 -9.32 1.02
C ARG A 38 -10.50 -8.17 1.98
N LEU A 39 -9.94 -7.02 1.63
CA LEU A 39 -9.88 -5.82 2.45
C LEU A 39 -10.41 -4.62 1.66
N LEU A 40 -10.49 -3.45 2.31
CA LEU A 40 -10.61 -2.18 1.62
C LEU A 40 -9.24 -1.50 1.57
N LEU A 41 -8.86 -0.97 0.43
CA LEU A 41 -7.70 -0.09 0.30
C LEU A 41 -8.20 1.36 0.23
N LYS A 42 -7.71 2.20 1.14
CA LYS A 42 -7.95 3.64 1.13
C LYS A 42 -6.69 4.39 0.74
N HIS A 43 -6.75 5.12 -0.38
CA HIS A 43 -5.68 6.00 -0.87
C HIS A 43 -6.26 7.40 -1.10
N GLY A 44 -5.75 8.39 -0.36
CA GLY A 44 -6.32 9.74 -0.32
C GLY A 44 -7.82 9.71 0.06
N THR A 45 -8.67 10.19 -0.85
CA THR A 45 -10.14 10.21 -0.68
C THR A 45 -10.84 8.98 -1.26
N ARG A 46 -10.14 8.10 -1.99
CA ARG A 46 -10.70 6.90 -2.60
C ARG A 46 -10.58 5.70 -1.66
N THR A 47 -11.63 4.91 -1.58
CA THR A 47 -11.64 3.62 -0.88
C THR A 47 -12.21 2.58 -1.83
N VAL A 48 -11.43 1.55 -2.14
CA VAL A 48 -11.81 0.52 -3.12
C VAL A 48 -11.61 -0.87 -2.51
N PRO A 49 -12.43 -1.87 -2.89
CA PRO A 49 -12.16 -3.25 -2.52
C PRO A 49 -10.81 -3.72 -3.07
N ALA A 50 -10.07 -4.44 -2.23
CA ALA A 50 -8.75 -4.96 -2.55
C ALA A 50 -8.63 -6.43 -2.14
N ILE A 51 -7.85 -7.18 -2.91
CA ILE A 51 -7.46 -8.55 -2.61
C ILE A 51 -5.95 -8.58 -2.47
N ILE A 52 -5.48 -9.09 -1.34
CA ILE A 52 -4.04 -9.33 -1.15
C ILE A 52 -3.66 -10.53 -2.01
N GLY A 53 -2.74 -10.33 -2.95
CA GLY A 53 -2.26 -11.34 -3.87
C GLY A 53 -1.28 -12.29 -3.19
N ALA A 54 -0.02 -11.89 -3.13
CA ALA A 54 1.07 -12.62 -2.50
C ALA A 54 1.68 -11.78 -1.38
N LEU A 55 2.16 -12.46 -0.33
CA LEU A 55 3.12 -11.89 0.59
C LEU A 55 4.49 -12.14 -0.03
N VAL A 56 5.16 -11.08 -0.49
CA VAL A 56 6.39 -11.17 -1.29
C VAL A 56 7.59 -11.43 -0.39
N GLU A 57 7.72 -10.63 0.66
CA GLU A 57 8.76 -10.77 1.68
C GLU A 57 8.30 -10.14 2.99
N ARG A 58 8.78 -10.67 4.12
CA ARG A 58 8.66 -10.06 5.44
C ARG A 58 10.03 -9.55 5.86
N PHE A 59 10.06 -8.32 6.35
CA PHE A 59 11.28 -7.72 6.86
C PHE A 59 11.52 -8.15 8.31
N ASP A 60 12.68 -8.75 8.56
CA ASP A 60 13.16 -9.05 9.90
C ASP A 60 14.07 -7.89 10.36
N GLU A 61 13.53 -7.04 11.24
CA GLU A 61 14.26 -5.91 11.81
C GLU A 61 15.45 -6.31 12.70
N GLN A 62 15.43 -7.51 13.29
CA GLN A 62 16.47 -7.96 14.20
C GLN A 62 17.69 -8.48 13.44
N ASN A 63 17.43 -9.14 12.31
CA ASN A 63 18.47 -9.73 11.47
C ASN A 63 18.83 -8.87 10.25
N LEU A 64 18.11 -7.76 10.03
CA LEU A 64 18.23 -6.90 8.83
C LEU A 64 18.15 -7.74 7.55
N SER A 65 17.22 -8.68 7.52
CA SER A 65 17.06 -9.66 6.44
C SER A 65 15.62 -9.71 5.94
N ALA A 66 15.44 -10.07 4.68
CA ALA A 66 14.13 -10.36 4.11
C ALA A 66 13.85 -11.86 4.15
N ASP A 67 12.71 -12.24 4.71
CA ASP A 67 12.16 -13.59 4.72
C ASP A 67 11.21 -13.73 3.51
N PRO A 68 11.61 -14.45 2.44
CA PRO A 68 10.87 -14.49 1.19
C PRO A 68 9.62 -15.36 1.31
N ALA A 69 8.53 -14.91 0.67
CA ALA A 69 7.26 -15.63 0.56
C ALA A 69 6.72 -16.17 1.90
N PRO A 70 6.55 -15.31 2.93
CA PRO A 70 6.05 -15.75 4.24
C PRO A 70 4.60 -16.26 4.12
N GLU A 71 4.22 -17.22 4.97
CA GLU A 71 2.83 -17.75 4.97
C GLU A 71 1.81 -16.75 5.53
N SER A 72 2.24 -15.85 6.43
CA SER A 72 1.44 -14.77 7.01
C SER A 72 2.30 -13.56 7.39
N LEU A 73 1.63 -12.41 7.59
CA LEU A 73 2.17 -11.30 8.39
C LEU A 73 1.40 -11.23 9.71
N GLU A 74 2.12 -11.26 10.82
CA GLU A 74 1.62 -11.17 12.19
C GLU A 74 1.60 -9.70 12.66
N LEU A 75 1.04 -9.46 13.85
CA LEU A 75 0.99 -8.12 14.43
C LEU A 75 2.40 -7.50 14.52
N ASN A 76 2.52 -6.28 14.00
CA ASN A 76 3.75 -5.48 13.86
C ASN A 76 4.74 -5.98 12.79
N ASP A 77 4.42 -7.03 12.02
CA ASP A 77 5.27 -7.41 10.90
C ASP A 77 5.23 -6.33 9.81
N ILE A 78 6.40 -6.07 9.24
CA ILE A 78 6.56 -5.25 8.05
C ILE A 78 6.81 -6.19 6.88
N GLY A 79 6.11 -6.00 5.76
CA GLY A 79 6.30 -6.85 4.59
C GLY A 79 5.89 -6.18 3.29
N GLN A 80 6.47 -6.67 2.19
CA GLN A 80 6.02 -6.33 0.85
C GLN A 80 4.91 -7.29 0.44
N ILE A 81 3.83 -6.74 -0.11
CA ILE A 81 2.66 -7.49 -0.57
C ILE A 81 2.28 -7.02 -1.97
N SER A 82 1.70 -7.92 -2.76
CA SER A 82 0.99 -7.54 -3.98
C SER A 82 -0.49 -7.37 -3.72
N ILE A 83 -1.10 -6.39 -4.38
CA ILE A 83 -2.48 -5.96 -4.14
C ILE A 83 -3.19 -5.86 -5.48
N ARG A 84 -4.38 -6.47 -5.56
CA ARG A 84 -5.29 -6.33 -6.69
C ARG A 84 -6.49 -5.51 -6.26
N LEU A 85 -6.85 -4.51 -7.04
CA LEU A 85 -7.94 -3.58 -6.77
C LEU A 85 -9.14 -3.93 -7.64
N ALA A 86 -10.34 -3.80 -7.08
CA ALA A 86 -11.58 -3.96 -7.84
C ALA A 86 -11.82 -2.82 -8.83
N GLU A 87 -11.25 -1.64 -8.55
CA GLU A 87 -11.31 -0.46 -9.39
C GLU A 87 -9.92 0.17 -9.47
N ALA A 88 -9.53 0.59 -10.67
CA ALA A 88 -8.22 1.20 -10.88
C ALA A 88 -8.14 2.56 -10.18
N ILE A 89 -7.02 2.81 -9.50
CA ILE A 89 -6.75 4.09 -8.84
C ILE A 89 -5.50 4.72 -9.45
N SER A 90 -5.50 6.03 -9.62
CA SER A 90 -4.26 6.76 -9.87
C SER A 90 -3.47 6.77 -8.57
N VAL A 91 -2.32 6.10 -8.61
CA VAL A 91 -1.27 6.17 -7.60
C VAL A 91 -0.16 7.02 -8.18
N ASP A 92 0.26 8.04 -7.45
CA ASP A 92 1.37 8.86 -7.89
C ASP A 92 2.63 8.01 -7.93
N GLU A 93 3.17 7.78 -9.13
CA GLU A 93 4.46 7.13 -9.29
C GLU A 93 5.55 8.07 -8.79
N TYR A 94 6.29 7.52 -7.84
CA TYR A 94 7.35 8.08 -7.03
C TYR A 94 8.55 8.55 -7.87
N VAL A 95 8.45 9.72 -8.50
CA VAL A 95 9.61 10.32 -9.19
C VAL A 95 10.16 11.58 -8.52
N ASP A 96 9.42 12.37 -7.72
CA ASP A 96 10.05 13.62 -7.20
C ASP A 96 9.57 14.21 -5.86
N ASP A 97 8.65 13.60 -5.10
CA ASP A 97 8.23 14.17 -3.81
C ASP A 97 8.12 13.11 -2.70
N ARG A 98 8.68 13.42 -1.52
CA ARG A 98 8.88 12.52 -0.37
C ARG A 98 7.58 12.20 0.39
N THR A 99 6.44 12.38 -0.27
CA THR A 99 5.09 12.11 0.23
C THR A 99 4.47 10.96 -0.58
N ALA A 100 5.17 9.82 -0.60
CA ALA A 100 4.82 8.62 -1.37
C ALA A 100 3.37 8.18 -1.12
N GLY A 101 2.69 7.72 -2.17
CA GLY A 101 1.29 7.26 -2.18
C GLY A 101 0.96 6.31 -1.04
N SER A 102 0.58 6.89 0.10
CA SER A 102 0.27 6.15 1.31
C SER A 102 -1.14 5.60 1.21
N PHE A 103 -1.33 4.39 1.71
CA PHE A 103 -2.64 3.78 1.78
C PHE A 103 -2.88 3.11 3.13
N LEU A 104 -4.14 2.88 3.43
CA LEU A 104 -4.58 2.07 4.56
C LEU A 104 -5.26 0.82 4.04
N LEU A 105 -5.00 -0.32 4.69
CA LEU A 105 -5.83 -1.51 4.56
C LEU A 105 -6.84 -1.51 5.70
N ILE A 106 -8.11 -1.67 5.36
CA ILE A 106 -9.23 -1.52 6.29
C ILE A 106 -10.08 -2.79 6.24
N ASP A 107 -10.54 -3.24 7.40
CA ASP A 107 -11.48 -4.34 7.52
C ASP A 107 -12.86 -3.91 6.96
N PRO A 108 -13.42 -4.64 5.99
CA PRO A 108 -14.68 -4.24 5.34
C PRO A 108 -15.91 -4.35 6.26
N SER A 109 -15.84 -5.11 7.36
CA SER A 109 -16.98 -5.35 8.24
C SER A 109 -17.03 -4.36 9.40
N SER A 110 -15.87 -4.03 9.97
CA SER A 110 -15.73 -3.18 11.16
C SER A 110 -15.27 -1.76 10.83
N GLY A 111 -14.63 -1.55 9.67
CA GLY A 111 -13.99 -0.27 9.34
C GLY A 111 -12.67 -0.02 10.08
N ASN A 112 -12.15 -1.02 10.79
CA ASN A 112 -10.88 -0.91 11.50
C ASN A 112 -9.69 -0.88 10.54
N THR A 113 -8.72 -0.02 10.82
CA THR A 113 -7.43 -0.04 10.11
C THR A 113 -6.65 -1.29 10.51
N LEU A 114 -6.31 -2.11 9.52
CA LEU A 114 -5.54 -3.34 9.69
C LEU A 114 -4.07 -3.16 9.30
N ALA A 115 -3.76 -2.20 8.43
CA ALA A 115 -2.40 -1.86 8.06
C ALA A 115 -2.26 -0.42 7.59
N ALA A 116 -1.08 0.14 7.79
CA ALA A 116 -0.62 1.31 7.05
C ALA A 116 0.39 0.85 6.00
N GLY A 117 0.34 1.45 4.80
CA GLY A 117 1.17 1.04 3.68
C GLY A 117 1.66 2.19 2.82
N LEU A 118 2.74 1.92 2.11
CA LEU A 118 3.31 2.76 1.07
C LEU A 118 3.33 1.96 -0.23
N VAL A 119 2.94 2.59 -1.35
CA VAL A 119 3.05 1.97 -2.68
C VAL A 119 4.53 1.71 -3.00
N GLY A 120 4.81 0.55 -3.59
CA GLY A 120 6.14 0.09 -3.97
C GLY A 120 6.94 -0.55 -2.83
N ASN A 121 8.24 -0.77 -3.09
CA ASN A 121 9.19 -1.27 -2.11
C ASN A 121 9.89 -0.09 -1.41
N ALA A 122 9.32 0.34 -0.27
CA ALA A 122 9.84 1.44 0.52
C ALA A 122 11.09 1.05 1.34
N LEU A 123 11.27 -0.24 1.65
CA LEU A 123 12.42 -0.72 2.41
C LEU A 123 13.73 -0.57 1.62
N ARG A 124 13.70 -0.85 0.31
CA ARG A 124 14.85 -0.68 -0.58
C ARG A 124 15.34 0.78 -0.66
N ALA A 125 14.42 1.74 -0.58
CA ALA A 125 14.76 3.17 -0.54
C ALA A 125 15.40 3.57 0.79
N VAL A 126 15.07 2.92 1.91
CA VAL A 126 15.71 3.14 3.21
C VAL A 126 17.15 2.60 3.21
N GLU A 127 17.38 1.44 2.61
CA GLU A 127 18.72 0.84 2.48
C GLU A 127 19.66 1.71 1.63
N LEU A 128 19.18 2.22 0.50
CA LEU A 128 19.96 3.08 -0.41
C LEU A 128 20.35 4.43 0.21
N ASN A 129 19.54 4.98 1.11
CA ASN A 129 19.85 6.24 1.80
C ASN A 129 20.86 6.10 2.96
N ARG A 130 21.26 4.87 3.30
CA ARG A 130 22.25 4.58 4.35
C ARG A 130 23.63 4.19 3.81
N ALA A 131 23.79 4.05 2.50
CA ALA A 131 25.05 3.77 1.80
C ALA A 131 25.71 5.06 1.30
#